data_AF-A0AAD1DFC3-F1
#
_entry.id   AF-A0AAD1DFC3-F1
#
_cell.length_a   1.000
_cell.length_b   1.000
_cell.length_c   1.000
_cell.angle_alpha   90.00
_cell.angle_beta   90.00
_cell.angle_gamma   90.00
#
_symmetry.space_group_name_H-M   'P 1'
#
loop_
_entity.id
_entity.type
_entity.pdbx_description
1 polymer ?
#
loop_
_entity_poly.entity_id
_entity_poly.type
_entity_poly.pdbx_seq_one_letter_code
_entity_poly.pdbx_strand_id
1 'polypeptide(L)' 'MSRIVLTLDQIRSLYSFAEGEGQPAYIITDGSIPAFEADDGSVVPEYTGLIVYSESEQSGVLQLADQ' A
#
# COMPACT_ATOMS: atom_id res chain seq x y z
N MET A 1 1.13 11.92 18.20
CA MET A 1 1.71 11.12 17.10
C MET A 1 1.58 9.67 17.48
N SER A 2 0.89 8.89 16.66
CA SER A 2 0.75 7.45 16.82
C SER A 2 2.06 6.78 16.39
N ARG A 3 2.52 5.76 17.13
CA ARG A 3 3.70 4.98 16.76
C ARG A 3 3.28 3.92 15.73
N ILE A 4 3.89 3.96 14.55
CA ILE A 4 3.77 2.89 13.55
C ILE A 4 4.88 1.87 13.82
N VAL A 5 4.51 0.59 13.95
CA VAL A 5 5.46 -0.52 14.07
C VAL A 5 5.26 -1.39 12.85
N LEU A 6 6.32 -1.56 12.06
CA LEU A 6 6.30 -2.44 10.90
C LEU A 6 7.04 -3.74 11.23
N THR A 7 6.49 -4.86 10.79
CA THR A 7 7.18 -6.15 10.79
C THR A 7 8.29 -6.16 9.73
N LEU A 8 9.21 -7.12 9.84
CA LEU A 8 10.26 -7.27 8.83
C LEU A 8 9.69 -7.54 7.44
N ASP A 9 8.62 -8.34 7.35
CA ASP A 9 7.93 -8.63 6.09
C ASP A 9 7.24 -7.40 5.52
N GLN A 10 6.62 -6.56 6.34
CA GLN A 10 6.07 -5.27 5.89
C GLN A 10 7.16 -4.35 5.33
N ILE A 11 8.33 -4.29 5.97
CA ILE A 11 9.48 -3.51 5.47
C ILE A 11 9.97 -4.06 4.12
N ARG A 12 10.02 -5.39 3.96
CA ARG A 12 10.41 -6.03 2.70
C ARG A 12 9.41 -5.75 1.59
N SER A 13 8.11 -5.89 1.87
CA SER A 13 7.04 -5.57 0.92
C SER A 13 7.08 -4.11 0.48
N LEU A 14 7.32 -3.18 1.42
CA LEU A 14 7.52 -1.77 1.12
C LEU A 14 8.72 -1.55 0.18
N TYR A 15 9.85 -2.20 0.47
CA TYR A 15 11.04 -2.09 -0.38
C TYR A 15 10.78 -2.61 -1.80
N SER A 16 10.21 -3.82 -1.94
CA SER A 16 9.91 -4.41 -3.25
C SER A 16 8.91 -3.57 -4.05
N PHE A 17 7.89 -3.02 -3.40
CA PHE A 17 6.96 -2.09 -4.02
C PHE A 17 7.69 -0.83 -4.50
N ALA A 18 8.51 -0.22 -3.64
CA ALA A 18 9.22 1.00 -3.95
C ALA A 18 10.25 0.84 -5.09
N GLU A 19 10.93 -0.31 -5.13
CA GLU A 19 11.87 -0.66 -6.20
C GLU A 19 11.16 -0.85 -7.53
N GLY A 20 9.99 -1.51 -7.55
CA GLY A 20 9.21 -1.74 -8.76
C GLY A 20 8.58 -0.48 -9.35
N GLU A 21 8.16 0.44 -8.48
CA GLU A 21 7.53 1.71 -8.84
C GLU A 21 8.54 2.80 -9.25
N GLY A 22 9.74 2.78 -8.66
CA GLY A 22 10.82 3.70 -9.00
C GLY A 22 10.58 5.16 -8.60
N GLN A 23 9.59 5.44 -7.75
CA GLN A 23 9.27 6.80 -7.30
C GLN A 23 10.28 7.29 -6.26
N PRO A 24 10.58 8.61 -6.24
CA PRO A 24 11.58 9.18 -5.34
C PRO A 24 11.12 9.24 -3.87
N ALA A 25 9.81 9.17 -3.62
CA ALA A 25 9.23 9.25 -2.28
C ALA A 25 7.87 8.55 -2.22
N TYR A 26 7.51 8.10 -1.02
CA TYR A 26 6.24 7.42 -0.73
C TYR A 26 5.63 8.00 0.54
N ILE A 27 4.29 8.01 0.58
CA ILE A 27 3.48 8.46 1.70
C ILE A 27 2.95 7.22 2.41
N ILE A 28 3.17 7.14 3.73
CA ILE A 28 2.63 6.09 4.60
C ILE A 28 1.58 6.72 5.51
N THR A 29 0.33 6.26 5.42
CA THR A 29 -0.79 6.81 6.20
C THR A 29 -1.82 5.74 6.49
N ASP A 30 -2.62 5.96 7.53
CA ASP A 30 -3.89 5.27 7.67
C ASP A 30 -4.85 5.76 6.58
N GLY A 31 -5.55 4.83 5.93
CA GLY A 31 -6.51 5.12 4.88
C GLY A 31 -7.45 3.95 4.61
N SER A 32 -8.48 4.22 3.80
CA SER A 32 -9.45 3.22 3.36
C SER A 32 -9.46 3.15 1.84
N ILE A 33 -9.33 1.94 1.31
CA ILE A 33 -9.47 1.61 -0.10
C ILE A 33 -10.81 0.87 -0.24
N PRO A 34 -11.80 1.44 -0.95
CA PRO A 34 -13.10 0.77 -1.13
C PRO A 34 -12.94 -0.52 -1.95
N ALA A 35 -13.89 -1.44 -1.82
CA ALA A 35 -13.91 -2.63 -2.66
C ALA A 35 -14.04 -2.25 -4.15
N PHE A 36 -13.30 -2.94 -5.02
CA PHE A 36 -13.34 -2.71 -6.47
C PHE A 36 -13.16 -4.01 -7.26
N GLU A 37 -13.58 -4.00 -8.52
CA GLU A 37 -13.32 -5.10 -9.46
C GLU A 37 -12.02 -4.79 -10.20
N ALA A 38 -11.05 -5.70 -10.12
CA ALA A 38 -9.79 -5.59 -10.83
C ALA A 38 -9.97 -5.97 -12.31
N ASP A 39 -8.98 -5.62 -13.14
CA ASP A 39 -9.04 -5.86 -14.59
C ASP A 39 -9.14 -7.34 -14.98
N ASP A 40 -8.81 -8.26 -14.08
CA ASP A 40 -8.95 -9.71 -14.25
C ASP A 40 -10.34 -10.24 -13.84
N GLY A 41 -11.28 -9.35 -13.47
CA GLY A 41 -12.61 -9.68 -12.99
C GLY A 41 -12.65 -10.18 -11.54
N SER A 42 -11.53 -10.14 -10.81
CA SER A 42 -11.49 -10.46 -9.39
C SER A 42 -12.00 -9.28 -8.55
N VAL A 43 -12.73 -9.60 -7.48
CA VAL A 43 -13.22 -8.59 -6.53
C VAL A 43 -12.17 -8.40 -5.45
N VAL A 44 -11.59 -7.21 -5.40
CA VAL A 44 -10.71 -6.77 -4.32
C VAL A 44 -11.59 -6.22 -3.19
N PRO A 45 -11.53 -6.79 -1.97
CA PRO A 45 -12.35 -6.32 -0.86
C PRO A 45 -11.90 -4.94 -0.38
N GLU A 46 -12.78 -4.27 0.37
CA GLU A 46 -12.42 -3.03 1.07
C GLU A 46 -11.29 -3.31 2.06
N TYR A 47 -10.34 -2.39 2.12
CA TYR A 47 -9.24 -2.40 3.08
C TYR A 47 -9.24 -1.09 3.87
N THR A 48 -9.13 -1.18 5.19
CA THR A 48 -8.90 -0.01 6.06
C THR A 48 -7.72 -0.30 6.97
N GLY A 49 -6.69 0.53 6.88
CA GLY A 49 -5.45 0.36 7.64
C GLY A 49 -4.31 1.18 7.06
N LEU A 50 -3.07 0.75 7.33
CA LEU A 50 -1.89 1.41 6.79
C LEU A 50 -1.77 1.14 5.29
N ILE A 51 -1.69 2.21 4.52
CA ILE A 51 -1.48 2.20 3.06
C ILE A 51 -0.21 2.98 2.71
N VAL A 52 0.41 2.60 1.60
CA VAL A 52 1.54 3.28 1.01
C VAL A 52 1.26 3.59 -0.44
N TYR A 53 1.47 4.84 -0.83
CA TYR A 53 1.28 5.32 -2.20
C TYR A 53 2.28 6.44 -2.52
N SER A 54 2.42 6.77 -3.79
CA SER A 54 3.17 7.95 -4.23
C SER A 54 2.19 9.02 -4.73
N GLU A 55 2.66 10.24 -4.98
CA GLU A 55 1.79 11.29 -5.57
C GLU A 55 1.49 11.08 -7.06
N SER A 56 2.03 10.02 -7.67
CA SER A 56 1.77 9.69 -9.06
C SER A 56 0.43 8.97 -9.22
N GLU A 57 -0.41 9.42 -10.15
CA GLU A 57 -1.67 8.76 -10.50
C GLU A 57 -1.48 7.43 -11.25
N GLN A 58 -0.26 7.19 -11.76
CA GLN A 58 0.11 5.95 -12.45
C GLN A 58 0.67 4.90 -11.48
N SER A 59 0.89 5.29 -10.23
CA SER A 59 1.45 4.45 -9.19
C SER A 59 0.37 3.62 -8.50
N GLY A 60 0.72 2.40 -8.11
CA GLY A 60 -0.14 1.56 -7.30
C GLY A 60 -0.28 2.06 -5.86
N VAL A 61 -1.10 1.34 -5.10
CA VAL A 61 -1.22 1.48 -3.64
C VAL A 61 -0.85 0.15 -3.01
N LEU A 62 0.10 0.16 -2.06
CA LEU A 62 0.46 -0.99 -1.24
C LEU A 62 -0.29 -0.96 0.08
N GLN A 63 -0.90 -2.09 0.44
CA GLN A 63 -1.49 -2.29 1.77
C GLN A 63 -0.44 -2.91 2.70
N LEU A 64 -0.23 -2.32 3.87
CA LEU A 64 0.64 -2.87 4.93
C LEU A 64 -0.21 -3.57 5.99
N ALA A 65 -0.99 -4.57 5.56
CA ALA A 65 -1.79 -5.37 6.48
C ALA A 65 -0.91 -6.09 7.51
N ASP A 66 -1.42 -6.29 8.73
CA ASP A 66 -0.88 -7.27 9.66
C ASP A 66 -1.20 -8.66 9.07
N GLN A 67 -0.17 -9.39 8.63
CA GLN A 67 -0.27 -10.74 8.07
C GLN A 67 -0.28 -11.78 9.19
#